data_AF-A0A174LRA8-F1
#
_entry.id   AF-A0A174LRA8-F1
#
_cell.length_a   1.000
_cell.length_b   1.000
_cell.length_c   1.000
_cell.angle_alpha   90.00
_cell.angle_beta   90.00
_cell.angle_gamma   90.00
#
_symmetry.space_group_name_H-M   'P 1'
#
loop_
_entity.id
_entity.type
_entity.pdbx_description
1 polymer ?
#
loop_
_entity_poly.entity_id
_entity_poly.type
_entity_poly.pdbx_seq_one_letter_code
_entity_poly.pdbx_strand_id
1 'polypeptide(L)'
;MSLAFHAKDGFATGTVGTGTITVIVDSNVCFYMEEENLQIALEKGIIEPAVYERVIAYKERLEENQVPVIYNLRHLRKIFRIYKKEQDFFFGDKKEELYRTFKIPKKSGGYRTIEAPCERLKQIQRWIKDEIIDKLVMSEYATGFRKNLSIVDNAKKHVGKELVIGMDLKDFFQV
;
A
#
# COMPACT_ATOMS: atom_id res chain seq x y z
N MET A 1 -21.07 14.27 40.60
CA MET A 1 -20.30 15.49 40.27
C MET A 1 -19.43 15.17 39.08
N SER A 2 -19.54 15.97 38.03
CA SER A 2 -19.15 15.71 36.63
C SER A 2 -17.65 15.46 36.42
N LEU A 3 -17.31 14.50 35.56
CA LEU A 3 -16.08 14.54 34.75
C LEU A 3 -16.44 14.11 33.32
N ALA A 4 -16.53 15.12 32.47
CA ALA A 4 -16.78 14.99 31.05
C ALA A 4 -15.51 14.51 30.34
N PHE A 5 -15.58 13.33 29.72
CA PHE A 5 -14.65 12.91 28.67
C PHE A 5 -15.25 13.34 27.34
N HIS A 6 -14.59 14.27 26.64
CA HIS A 6 -14.84 14.58 25.23
C HIS A 6 -13.51 14.81 24.52
N ALA A 7 -13.04 13.78 23.82
CA ALA A 7 -12.55 13.88 22.45
C ALA A 7 -12.44 12.45 21.91
N LYS A 8 -13.28 12.15 20.91
CA LYS A 8 -13.25 10.94 20.10
C LYS A 8 -11.93 10.87 19.36
N ASP A 9 -11.21 9.75 19.49
CA ASP A 9 -10.37 9.09 18.47
C ASP A 9 -9.91 7.75 19.09
N GLY A 10 -10.85 6.80 19.20
CA GLY A 10 -10.55 5.43 19.64
C GLY A 10 -9.82 4.63 18.53
N PHE A 11 -9.26 3.44 18.77
CA PHE A 11 -9.49 2.44 19.80
C PHE A 11 -8.27 1.51 19.88
N ALA A 12 -8.09 0.82 21.02
CA ALA A 12 -7.24 -0.37 21.13
C ALA A 12 -8.09 -1.63 20.93
N THR A 13 -7.56 -2.67 20.28
CA THR A 13 -7.95 -4.08 20.53
C THR A 13 -6.83 -5.04 20.08
N GLY A 14 -6.72 -6.18 20.77
CA GLY A 14 -5.94 -7.34 20.33
C GLY A 14 -6.73 -8.63 20.54
N THR A 15 -6.28 -9.73 19.93
CA THR A 15 -6.59 -11.12 20.35
C THR A 15 -5.54 -12.09 19.80
N VAL A 16 -5.18 -13.09 20.61
CA VAL A 16 -4.31 -14.23 20.29
C VAL A 16 -5.18 -15.38 19.78
N GLY A 17 -4.80 -16.01 18.67
CA GLY A 17 -5.45 -17.19 18.08
C GLY A 17 -5.90 -16.95 16.64
N THR A 18 -5.12 -17.48 15.67
CA THR A 18 -5.39 -17.53 14.21
C THR A 18 -6.24 -16.38 13.67
N GLY A 19 -5.68 -15.17 13.68
CA GLY A 19 -6.35 -13.96 13.20
C GLY A 19 -5.39 -12.79 13.26
N THR A 20 -5.37 -11.98 12.21
CA THR A 20 -4.46 -10.86 12.01
C THR A 20 -4.52 -9.88 13.18
N ILE A 21 -3.40 -9.69 13.90
CA ILE A 21 -3.28 -8.68 14.96
C ILE A 21 -2.85 -7.36 14.31
N THR A 22 -3.78 -6.40 14.24
CA THR A 22 -3.49 -5.00 13.91
C THR A 22 -2.96 -4.31 15.17
N VAL A 23 -1.65 -4.09 15.25
CA VAL A 23 -1.07 -3.24 16.31
C VAL A 23 -1.29 -1.78 15.90
N ILE A 24 -2.26 -1.12 16.53
CA ILE A 24 -2.50 0.32 16.38
C ILE A 24 -1.43 1.05 17.18
N VAL A 25 -0.46 1.56 16.44
CA VAL A 25 0.64 2.35 16.95
C VAL A 25 0.15 3.78 17.16
N ASP A 26 -0.04 4.18 18.43
CA ASP A 26 -0.46 5.52 18.85
C ASP A 26 0.35 6.63 18.14
N SER A 27 -0.29 7.77 17.90
CA SER A 27 0.20 8.95 17.20
C SER A 27 1.57 9.42 17.66
N ASN A 28 1.94 9.13 18.91
CA ASN A 28 3.20 9.48 19.54
C ASN A 28 4.38 8.62 19.10
N VAL A 29 4.17 7.34 18.76
CA VAL A 29 5.27 6.44 18.39
C VAL A 29 5.89 6.86 17.05
N CYS A 30 5.18 7.58 16.19
CA CYS A 30 5.73 8.12 14.94
C CYS A 30 6.89 9.12 15.12
N PHE A 31 7.05 9.68 16.34
CA PHE A 31 8.23 10.48 16.69
C PHE A 31 9.41 9.62 17.12
N TYR A 32 9.14 8.38 17.53
CA TYR A 32 10.11 7.46 18.12
C TYR A 32 10.57 6.32 17.20
N MET A 33 10.29 6.37 15.90
CA MET A 33 10.57 5.27 14.96
C MET A 33 12.00 5.27 14.37
N GLU A 34 12.92 6.00 14.97
CA GLU A 34 14.36 5.78 14.82
C GLU A 34 14.79 4.81 15.93
N GLU A 35 15.72 3.88 15.70
CA GLU A 35 16.07 2.81 16.66
C GLU A 35 16.37 3.34 18.07
N GLU A 36 17.10 4.45 18.14
CA GLU A 36 17.44 5.15 19.39
C GLU A 36 16.19 5.54 20.19
N ASN A 37 15.10 5.88 19.52
CA ASN A 37 13.88 6.35 20.14
C ASN A 37 12.95 5.20 20.58
N LEU A 38 12.96 4.05 19.91
CA LEU A 38 12.25 2.83 20.31
C LEU A 38 12.82 2.27 21.61
N GLN A 39 14.15 2.27 21.72
CA GLN A 39 14.87 1.87 22.92
C GLN A 39 14.53 2.79 24.11
N ILE A 40 14.54 4.11 23.90
CA ILE A 40 14.12 5.09 24.92
C ILE A 40 12.66 4.86 25.37
N ALA A 41 11.76 4.51 24.46
CA ALA A 41 10.36 4.25 24.79
C ALA A 41 10.18 2.99 25.65
N LEU A 42 10.98 1.94 25.39
CA LEU A 42 11.03 0.73 26.20
C LEU A 42 11.56 1.03 27.61
N GLU A 43 12.69 1.73 27.70
CA GLU A 43 13.33 2.10 28.97
C GLU A 43 12.43 2.97 29.86
N LYS A 44 11.61 3.83 29.25
CA LYS A 44 10.62 4.66 29.95
C LYS A 44 9.32 3.93 30.27
N GLY A 45 9.18 2.67 29.89
CA GLY A 45 7.96 1.88 30.10
C GLY A 45 6.75 2.37 29.31
N ILE A 46 6.98 3.14 28.23
CA ILE A 46 5.91 3.64 27.34
C ILE A 46 5.38 2.50 26.47
N ILE A 47 6.24 1.55 26.11
CA ILE A 47 5.89 0.35 25.35
C ILE A 47 6.32 -0.90 26.11
N GLU A 48 5.56 -1.97 25.95
CA GLU A 48 5.91 -3.28 26.49
C GLU A 48 7.05 -3.94 25.68
N PRO A 49 7.90 -4.77 26.29
CA PRO A 49 8.94 -5.51 25.57
C PRO A 49 8.41 -6.31 24.37
N ALA A 50 7.23 -6.93 24.50
CA ALA A 50 6.60 -7.66 23.41
C ALA A 50 6.23 -6.77 22.20
N VAL A 51 5.93 -5.50 22.43
CA VAL A 51 5.66 -4.52 21.35
C VAL A 51 6.97 -4.14 20.66
N TYR A 52 8.03 -3.90 21.43
CA TYR A 52 9.36 -3.61 20.90
C TYR A 52 9.82 -4.72 19.94
N GLU A 53 9.80 -5.98 20.39
CA GLU A 53 10.21 -7.13 19.57
C GLU A 53 9.40 -7.23 18.26
N ARG A 54 8.09 -6.98 18.31
CA ARG A 54 7.24 -7.00 17.10
C ARG A 54 7.58 -5.89 16.13
N VAL A 55 7.91 -4.70 16.62
CA VAL A 55 8.26 -3.55 15.77
C VAL A 55 9.61 -3.77 15.11
N ILE A 56 10.59 -4.32 15.84
CA ILE A 56 11.89 -4.72 15.30
C ILE A 56 11.72 -5.80 14.24
N ALA A 57 11.04 -6.90 14.55
CA ALA A 57 10.81 -7.97 13.58
C ALA A 57 10.03 -7.50 12.33
N TYR A 58 9.09 -6.55 12.49
CA TYR A 58 8.41 -5.92 11.35
C TYR A 58 9.39 -5.15 10.47
N LYS A 59 10.26 -4.33 11.09
CA LYS A 59 11.26 -3.52 10.39
C LYS A 59 12.24 -4.41 9.62
N GLU A 60 12.86 -5.37 10.30
CA GLU A 60 13.85 -6.28 9.73
C GLU A 60 13.28 -7.01 8.50
N ARG A 61 12.07 -7.55 8.62
CA ARG A 61 11.41 -8.22 7.49
C ARG A 61 11.25 -7.29 6.28
N LEU A 62 10.90 -6.03 6.48
CA LEU A 62 10.74 -5.09 5.37
C LEU A 62 12.09 -4.72 4.74
N GLU A 63 13.12 -4.53 5.56
CA GLU A 63 14.49 -4.24 5.11
C GLU A 63 15.10 -5.42 4.34
N GLU A 64 14.91 -6.66 4.81
CA GLU A 64 15.29 -7.89 4.11
C GLU A 64 14.64 -7.99 2.72
N ASN A 65 13.37 -7.57 2.62
CA ASN A 65 12.63 -7.50 1.35
C ASN A 65 12.92 -6.22 0.56
N GLN A 66 13.84 -5.36 1.05
CA GLN A 66 14.24 -4.09 0.43
C GLN A 66 13.09 -3.10 0.19
N VAL A 67 12.00 -3.22 0.94
CA VAL A 67 10.84 -2.34 0.84
C VAL A 67 10.84 -1.28 1.95
N PRO A 68 10.26 -0.09 1.71
CA PRO A 68 10.23 0.98 2.70
C PRO A 68 9.46 0.59 3.96
N VAL A 69 9.99 0.98 5.12
CA VAL A 69 9.36 0.75 6.43
C VAL A 69 8.29 1.80 6.69
N ILE A 70 7.02 1.37 6.83
CA ILE A 70 5.87 2.29 6.99
C ILE A 70 5.02 1.88 8.20
N TYR A 71 5.26 2.53 9.33
CA TYR A 71 4.58 2.17 10.58
C TYR A 71 3.12 2.58 10.70
N ASN A 72 2.73 3.73 10.13
CA ASN A 72 1.36 4.25 10.21
C ASN A 72 1.12 5.35 9.16
N LEU A 73 -0.13 5.80 9.08
CA LEU A 73 -0.56 6.85 8.15
C LEU A 73 0.20 8.17 8.34
N ARG A 74 0.56 8.53 9.58
CA ARG A 74 1.35 9.74 9.85
C ARG A 74 2.75 9.63 9.26
N HIS A 75 3.40 8.46 9.39
CA HIS A 75 4.71 8.21 8.79
C HIS A 75 4.62 8.27 7.26
N LEU A 76 3.62 7.59 6.68
CA LEU A 76 3.38 7.60 5.25
C LEU A 76 3.17 9.02 4.69
N ARG A 77 2.40 9.86 5.41
CA ARG A 77 2.23 11.27 5.06
C ARG A 77 3.54 12.05 5.03
N LYS A 78 4.44 11.80 5.98
CA LYS A 78 5.77 12.44 5.98
C LYS A 78 6.58 12.01 4.75
N ILE A 79 6.59 10.72 4.43
CA ILE A 79 7.27 10.16 3.24
C ILE A 79 6.79 10.88 1.97
N PHE A 80 5.47 11.00 1.79
CA PHE A 80 4.89 11.66 0.62
C PHE A 80 4.77 13.18 0.72
N ARG A 81 5.26 13.80 1.79
CA ARG A 81 5.14 15.24 2.07
C ARG A 81 3.68 15.73 1.96
N ILE A 82 2.75 14.97 2.54
CA ILE A 82 1.32 15.27 2.60
C ILE A 82 1.00 15.90 3.96
N TYR A 83 0.46 17.10 3.95
CA TYR A 83 0.05 17.77 5.19
C TYR A 83 -1.18 17.10 5.80
N LYS A 84 -1.37 17.22 7.12
CA LYS A 84 -2.54 16.63 7.81
C LYS A 84 -3.87 17.07 7.17
N LYS A 85 -3.97 18.35 6.79
CA LYS A 85 -5.15 18.93 6.12
C LYS A 85 -5.44 18.34 4.72
N GLU A 86 -4.44 17.73 4.08
CA GLU A 86 -4.58 17.14 2.74
C GLU A 86 -4.83 15.63 2.81
N GLN A 87 -4.80 15.03 4.01
CA GLN A 87 -4.86 13.58 4.20
C GLN A 87 -6.08 12.96 3.51
N ASP A 88 -7.26 13.56 3.70
CA ASP A 88 -8.51 12.98 3.23
C ASP A 88 -8.63 13.00 1.69
N PHE A 89 -7.91 13.91 1.02
CA PHE A 89 -7.84 13.92 -0.44
C PHE A 89 -7.07 12.69 -0.96
N PHE A 90 -5.98 12.30 -0.31
CA PHE A 90 -5.12 11.20 -0.78
C PHE A 90 -5.48 9.84 -0.20
N PHE A 91 -5.99 9.79 1.03
CA PHE A 91 -6.17 8.56 1.80
C PHE A 91 -7.58 8.39 2.37
N GLY A 92 -8.51 9.32 2.09
CA GLY A 92 -9.88 9.29 2.58
C GLY A 92 -10.91 9.23 1.46
N ASP A 93 -12.12 9.67 1.78
CA ASP A 93 -13.29 9.54 0.90
C ASP A 93 -13.24 10.45 -0.34
N LYS A 94 -12.34 11.43 -0.36
CA LYS A 94 -12.20 12.38 -1.48
C LYS A 94 -11.24 11.94 -2.57
N LYS A 95 -10.77 10.69 -2.53
CA LYS A 95 -9.80 10.14 -3.49
C LYS A 95 -10.28 10.20 -4.96
N GLU A 96 -11.59 10.13 -5.19
CA GLU A 96 -12.19 10.20 -6.53
C GLU A 96 -11.98 11.56 -7.19
N GLU A 97 -11.93 12.65 -6.39
CA GLU A 97 -11.62 14.00 -6.88
C GLU A 97 -10.19 14.12 -7.45
N LEU A 98 -9.32 13.16 -7.15
CA LEU A 98 -7.96 13.09 -7.70
C LEU A 98 -7.90 12.43 -9.08
N TYR A 99 -9.02 11.98 -9.65
CA TYR A 99 -9.09 11.39 -10.99
C TYR A 99 -9.83 12.29 -11.96
N ARG A 100 -9.34 12.30 -13.20
CA ARG A 100 -10.03 12.88 -14.34
C ARG A 100 -10.54 11.76 -15.23
N THR A 101 -11.84 11.76 -15.44
CA THR A 101 -12.51 10.79 -16.31
C THR A 101 -12.69 11.35 -17.72
N PHE A 102 -12.30 10.59 -18.74
CA PHE A 102 -12.48 10.93 -20.15
C PHE A 102 -12.69 9.69 -21.01
N LYS A 103 -13.18 9.87 -22.24
CA LYS A 103 -13.51 8.76 -23.15
C LYS A 103 -12.53 8.70 -24.31
N ILE A 104 -12.10 7.49 -24.66
CA ILE A 104 -11.27 7.21 -25.84
C ILE A 104 -12.03 6.25 -26.76
N PRO A 105 -12.09 6.47 -28.08
CA PRO A 105 -12.75 5.54 -29.00
C PRO A 105 -12.08 4.16 -29.01
N LYS A 106 -12.89 3.09 -29.06
CA LYS A 106 -12.40 1.72 -29.27
C LYS A 106 -12.18 1.48 -30.78
N LYS A 107 -11.19 0.64 -31.12
CA LYS A 107 -11.00 0.14 -32.50
C LYS A 107 -12.23 -0.60 -33.05
N SER A 108 -12.97 -1.28 -32.18
CA SER A 108 -14.18 -2.04 -32.51
C SER A 108 -15.47 -1.20 -32.49
N GLY A 109 -15.37 0.12 -32.36
CA GLY A 109 -16.52 1.00 -32.13
C GLY A 109 -16.90 1.16 -30.65
N GLY A 110 -17.58 2.27 -30.33
CA GLY A 110 -17.89 2.70 -28.96
C GLY A 110 -16.71 3.39 -28.25
N TYR A 111 -16.81 3.52 -26.93
CA TYR A 111 -15.84 4.27 -26.11
C TYR A 111 -15.30 3.44 -24.94
N ARG A 112 -14.04 3.71 -24.54
CA ARG A 112 -13.44 3.31 -23.27
C ARG A 112 -13.47 4.51 -22.34
N THR A 113 -14.08 4.38 -21.18
CA THR A 113 -13.92 5.34 -20.09
C THR A 113 -12.53 5.11 -19.48
N ILE A 114 -11.76 6.18 -19.33
CA ILE A 114 -10.43 6.18 -18.72
C ILE A 114 -10.47 7.14 -17.54
N GLU A 115 -9.98 6.68 -16.40
CA GLU A 115 -9.77 7.51 -15.22
C GLU A 115 -8.27 7.72 -15.03
N ALA A 116 -7.81 8.95 -15.22
CA ALA A 116 -6.41 9.30 -15.05
C ALA A 116 -6.21 10.03 -13.72
N PRO A 117 -5.30 9.56 -12.85
CA PRO A 117 -4.98 10.28 -11.63
C PRO A 117 -4.31 11.62 -11.95
N CYS A 118 -4.50 12.61 -11.08
CA CYS A 118 -3.77 13.86 -11.11
C CYS A 118 -2.27 13.60 -10.92
N GLU A 119 -1.42 14.54 -11.35
CA GLU A 119 0.03 14.29 -11.39
C GLU A 119 0.61 13.96 -10.00
N ARG A 120 0.11 14.59 -8.93
CA ARG A 120 0.56 14.31 -7.56
C ARG A 120 0.21 12.88 -7.11
N LEU A 121 -1.00 12.41 -7.40
CA LEU A 121 -1.39 11.02 -7.10
C LEU A 121 -0.61 10.02 -7.95
N LYS A 122 -0.39 10.34 -9.23
CA LYS A 122 0.41 9.54 -10.15
C LYS A 122 1.86 9.36 -9.67
N GLN A 123 2.47 10.41 -9.12
CA GLN A 123 3.80 10.34 -8.53
C GLN A 123 3.84 9.38 -7.32
N ILE A 124 2.84 9.45 -6.44
CA ILE A 124 2.71 8.53 -5.31
C ILE A 124 2.54 7.09 -5.79
N GLN A 125 1.67 6.85 -6.78
CA GLN A 125 1.47 5.52 -7.35
C GLN A 125 2.73 4.96 -8.02
N ARG A 126 3.51 5.80 -8.71
CA ARG A 126 4.81 5.42 -9.26
C ARG A 126 5.81 5.06 -8.16
N TRP A 127 5.88 5.85 -7.09
CA TRP A 127 6.72 5.52 -5.95
C TRP A 127 6.34 4.17 -5.34
N ILE A 128 5.04 3.90 -5.13
CA ILE A 128 4.58 2.59 -4.64
C ILE A 128 5.01 1.48 -5.59
N LYS A 129 4.85 1.69 -6.91
CA LYS A 129 5.25 0.72 -7.92
C LYS A 129 6.73 0.41 -7.83
N ASP A 130 7.58 1.44 -7.82
CA ASP A 130 9.03 1.28 -7.91
C ASP A 130 9.66 0.82 -6.59
N GLU A 131 9.17 1.33 -5.45
CA GLU A 131 9.73 1.04 -4.14
C GLU A 131 9.17 -0.21 -3.46
N ILE A 132 7.98 -0.68 -3.88
CA ILE A 132 7.31 -1.83 -3.27
C ILE A 132 7.03 -2.90 -4.32
N ILE A 133 6.18 -2.62 -5.31
CA ILE A 133 5.63 -3.66 -6.21
C ILE A 133 6.73 -4.32 -7.06
N ASP A 134 7.64 -3.53 -7.63
CA ASP A 134 8.71 -4.02 -8.50
C ASP A 134 9.76 -4.88 -7.76
N LYS A 135 9.80 -4.81 -6.42
CA LYS A 135 10.71 -5.59 -5.57
C LYS A 135 10.12 -6.94 -5.14
N LEU A 136 8.81 -7.13 -5.34
CA LEU A 136 8.15 -8.38 -5.00
C LEU A 136 8.52 -9.49 -5.99
N VAL A 137 8.70 -10.71 -5.47
CA VAL A 137 8.91 -11.90 -6.29
C VAL A 137 7.62 -12.22 -7.03
N MET A 138 7.67 -12.15 -8.36
CA MET A 138 6.56 -12.54 -9.23
C MET A 138 6.76 -13.94 -9.77
N SER A 139 5.64 -14.64 -9.98
CA SER A 139 5.63 -15.94 -10.67
C SER A 139 6.32 -15.86 -12.04
N GLU A 140 7.12 -16.87 -12.38
CA GLU A 140 7.79 -17.02 -13.68
C GLU A 140 6.82 -17.16 -14.86
N TYR A 141 5.57 -17.56 -14.57
CA TYR A 141 4.51 -17.72 -15.57
C TYR A 141 3.80 -16.40 -15.89
N ALA A 142 3.82 -15.44 -14.97
CA ALA A 142 3.29 -14.11 -15.22
C ALA A 142 4.20 -13.38 -16.21
N THR A 143 3.64 -12.86 -17.30
CA THR A 143 4.35 -12.12 -18.35
C THR A 143 3.78 -10.71 -18.56
N GLY A 144 2.51 -10.51 -18.23
CA GLY A 144 1.83 -9.21 -18.32
C GLY A 144 2.43 -8.17 -17.36
N PHE A 145 2.58 -6.94 -17.85
CA PHE A 145 3.06 -5.77 -17.11
C PHE A 145 4.43 -5.91 -16.43
N ARG A 146 5.24 -6.91 -16.83
CA ARG A 146 6.58 -7.13 -16.28
C ARG A 146 7.63 -6.36 -17.06
N LYS A 147 8.62 -5.83 -16.33
CA LYS A 147 9.83 -5.26 -16.94
C LYS A 147 10.53 -6.33 -17.78
N ASN A 148 11.05 -5.92 -18.93
CA ASN A 148 11.84 -6.75 -19.84
C ASN A 148 11.12 -7.97 -20.44
N LEU A 149 9.79 -8.07 -20.29
CA LEU A 149 8.98 -9.09 -20.96
C LEU A 149 7.95 -8.42 -21.86
N SER A 150 7.65 -9.09 -22.96
CA SER A 150 6.71 -8.59 -23.97
C SER A 150 5.58 -9.59 -24.24
N ILE A 151 4.57 -9.13 -24.99
CA ILE A 151 3.51 -9.99 -25.52
C ILE A 151 4.08 -11.15 -26.37
N VAL A 152 5.24 -10.94 -26.99
CA VAL A 152 5.92 -11.96 -27.79
C VAL A 152 6.48 -13.05 -26.89
N ASP A 153 7.06 -12.70 -25.75
CA ASP A 153 7.62 -13.68 -24.81
C ASP A 153 6.52 -14.53 -24.16
N ASN A 154 5.33 -13.95 -23.95
CA ASN A 154 4.16 -14.72 -23.58
C ASN A 154 3.76 -15.72 -24.69
N ALA A 155 3.61 -15.23 -25.92
CA ALA A 155 3.17 -16.05 -27.06
C ALA A 155 4.10 -17.22 -27.37
N LYS A 156 5.43 -17.01 -27.28
CA LYS A 156 6.45 -18.05 -27.51
C LYS A 156 6.20 -19.33 -26.71
N LYS A 157 5.72 -19.22 -25.46
CA LYS A 157 5.43 -20.39 -24.59
C LYS A 157 4.30 -21.27 -25.13
N HIS A 158 3.46 -20.74 -26.03
CA HIS A 158 2.29 -21.41 -26.58
C HIS A 158 2.50 -21.91 -28.02
N VAL A 159 3.59 -21.54 -28.70
CA VAL A 159 3.87 -21.97 -30.07
C VAL A 159 4.06 -23.49 -30.13
N GLY A 160 3.41 -24.13 -31.12
CA GLY A 160 3.51 -25.58 -31.34
C GLY A 160 2.76 -26.45 -30.34
N LYS A 161 1.92 -25.86 -29.46
CA LYS A 161 1.04 -26.63 -28.57
C LYS A 161 -0.18 -27.12 -29.35
N GLU A 162 -0.56 -28.38 -29.15
CA GLU A 162 -1.73 -29.00 -29.79
C GLU A 162 -3.05 -28.34 -29.37
N LEU A 163 -3.09 -27.80 -28.14
CA LEU A 163 -4.24 -27.11 -27.57
C LEU A 163 -3.80 -25.89 -26.75
N VAL A 164 -4.49 -24.76 -26.92
CA VAL A 164 -4.32 -23.55 -26.12
C VAL A 164 -5.69 -23.13 -25.59
N ILE A 165 -5.80 -23.02 -24.27
CA ILE A 165 -7.04 -22.58 -23.61
C ILE A 165 -6.94 -21.07 -23.34
N GLY A 166 -7.82 -20.31 -23.98
CA GLY A 166 -7.98 -18.88 -23.72
C GLY A 166 -8.95 -18.64 -22.56
N MET A 167 -8.50 -17.91 -21.54
CA MET A 167 -9.33 -17.46 -20.43
C MET A 167 -9.17 -15.96 -20.28
N ASP A 168 -10.27 -15.26 -20.03
CA ASP A 168 -10.28 -13.82 -19.80
C ASP A 168 -11.24 -13.45 -18.66
N LEU A 169 -10.90 -12.40 -17.93
CA LEU A 169 -11.71 -11.89 -16.83
C LEU A 169 -12.54 -10.71 -17.31
N LYS A 170 -13.87 -10.86 -17.23
CA LYS A 170 -14.79 -9.78 -17.55
C LYS A 170 -14.61 -8.62 -16.56
N ASP A 171 -14.46 -7.41 -17.09
CA ASP A 171 -14.36 -6.16 -16.32
C ASP A 171 -13.28 -6.19 -15.21
N PHE A 172 -12.08 -6.68 -15.55
CA PHE A 172 -10.96 -6.84 -14.61
C PHE A 172 -10.62 -5.55 -13.83
N PHE A 173 -10.67 -4.41 -14.51
CA PHE A 173 -10.59 -3.09 -13.89
C PHE A 173 -12.00 -2.51 -13.84
N GLN A 174 -12.72 -2.79 -12.77
CA GLN A 174 -13.99 -2.09 -12.51
C GLN A 174 -13.65 -0.64 -12.19
N VAL A 175 -14.40 0.26 -12.83
CA VAL A 175 -14.44 1.69 -12.55
C VAL A 175 -15.63 1.93 -11.63
#